data_AF-A0A534MDM1-F1
#
_entry.id   AF-A0A534MDM1-F1
#
_cell.length_a   1.000
_cell.length_b   1.000
_cell.length_c   1.000
_cell.angle_alpha   90.00
_cell.angle_beta   90.00
_cell.angle_gamma   90.00
#
_symmetry.space_group_name_H-M   'P 1'
#
loop_
_entity.id
_entity.type
_entity.pdbx_description
1 polymer ?
#
loop_
_entity_poly.entity_id
_entity_poly.type
_entity_poly.pdbx_seq_one_letter_code
_entity_poly.pdbx_strand_id
1 'polypeptide(L)' 'MMRALAIYLGLLVLGIILAVAGWVLTPGAASFAFPGPINVAGQSLIALGLTFIVVAIGLLLAGAEERMTAATE' A
#
# COMPACT_ATOMS: atom_id res chain seq x y z
N MET A 1 -8.86 17.84 -8.81
CA MET A 1 -8.64 17.19 -7.49
C MET A 1 -9.29 15.80 -7.37
N MET A 2 -10.57 15.61 -7.74
CA MET A 2 -11.23 14.28 -7.61
C MET A 2 -10.51 13.14 -8.36
N ARG A 3 -9.97 13.41 -9.55
CA ARG A 3 -9.18 12.42 -10.32
C ARG A 3 -7.92 11.94 -9.57
N ALA A 4 -7.18 12.85 -8.92
CA ALA A 4 -5.99 12.50 -8.16
C ALA A 4 -6.35 11.67 -6.91
N LEU A 5 -7.39 12.09 -6.19
CA LEU A 5 -7.91 11.33 -5.05
C LEU A 5 -8.33 9.91 -5.45
N ALA A 6 -9.05 9.75 -6.56
CA ALA A 6 -9.45 8.44 -7.06
C ALA A 6 -8.24 7.56 -7.44
N ILE A 7 -7.18 8.15 -8.01
CA ILE A 7 -5.94 7.42 -8.31
C ILE A 7 -5.26 6.96 -7.02
N TYR A 8 -5.14 7.83 -6.01
CA TYR A 8 -4.48 7.48 -4.75
C TYR A 8 -5.25 6.38 -4.00
N LEU A 9 -6.58 6.48 -3.98
CA LEU A 9 -7.43 5.43 -3.41
C LEU A 9 -7.35 4.13 -4.22
N GLY A 10 -7.26 4.21 -5.55
CA GLY A 10 -7.05 3.06 -6.41
C GLY A 10 -5.72 2.35 -6.12
N LEU A 11 -4.63 3.10 -5.93
CA LEU A 11 -3.33 2.56 -5.53
C LEU A 11 -3.39 1.90 -4.14
N LEU A 12 -4.12 2.51 -3.20
CA LEU A 12 -4.33 1.93 -1.87
C LEU A 12 -5.06 0.59 -1.95
N VAL A 13 -6.16 0.53 -2.71
CA VAL A 13 -6.93 -0.68 -2.92
C VAL A 13 -6.09 -1.76 -3.61
N LEU A 14 -5.33 -1.40 -4.65
CA LEU A 14 -4.42 -2.33 -5.32
C LEU A 14 -3.39 -2.90 -4.33
N GLY A 15 -2.78 -2.05 -3.51
CA GLY A 15 -1.83 -2.48 -2.49
C GLY A 15 -2.43 -3.46 -1.48
N ILE A 16 -3.66 -3.21 -1.02
CA ILE A 16 -4.39 -4.13 -0.13
C ILE A 16 -4.66 -5.46 -0.83
N ILE A 17 -5.13 -5.46 -2.09
CA ILE A 17 -5.40 -6.69 -2.86
C ILE A 17 -4.12 -7.53 -2.99
N LEU A 18 -2.99 -6.90 -3.32
CA LEU A 18 -1.71 -7.60 -3.44
C LEU A 18 -1.24 -8.16 -2.10
N ALA A 19 -1.38 -7.40 -1.01
CA ALA A 19 -1.03 -7.88 0.32
C ALA A 19 -1.90 -9.07 0.76
N VAL A 20 -3.21 -9.01 0.51
CA VAL A 20 -4.14 -10.11 0.80
C VAL A 20 -3.82 -11.33 -0.08
N ALA A 21 -3.58 -11.15 -1.37
CA ALA A 21 -3.20 -12.24 -2.27
C ALA A 21 -1.90 -12.91 -1.81
N GLY A 22 -0.90 -12.11 -1.42
CA GLY A 22 0.35 -12.62 -0.88
C GLY A 22 0.18 -13.38 0.45
N TRP A 23 -0.69 -12.88 1.34
CA TRP A 23 -1.06 -13.57 2.59
C TRP A 23 -1.76 -14.91 2.34
N VAL A 24 -2.66 -14.98 1.36
CA VAL A 24 -3.32 -16.25 0.98
C VAL A 24 -2.31 -17.29 0.51
N LEU A 25 -1.27 -16.86 -0.22
CA LEU A 25 -0.21 -17.74 -0.72
C LEU A 25 0.82 -18.11 0.36
N THR A 26 1.07 -17.21 1.31
CA THR A 26 2.00 -17.43 2.44
C THR A 26 1.29 -17.04 3.75
N PRO A 27 0.45 -17.92 4.31
CA PRO A 27 -0.32 -17.58 5.50
C PRO A 27 0.53 -17.64 6.78
N GLY A 28 0.18 -16.81 7.76
CA GLY A 28 0.75 -16.81 9.10
C GLY A 28 1.99 -15.92 9.28
N ALA A 29 2.45 -15.76 10.52
CA ALA A 29 3.48 -14.80 10.90
C ALA A 29 4.83 -14.97 10.16
N ALA A 30 5.11 -16.18 9.66
CA ALA A 30 6.30 -16.46 8.87
C ALA A 30 6.37 -15.59 7.59
N SER A 31 5.24 -15.15 7.05
CA SER A 31 5.17 -14.31 5.84
C SER A 31 5.80 -12.92 5.95
N PHE A 32 6.15 -12.48 7.17
CA PHE A 32 6.79 -11.18 7.44
C PHE A 32 8.22 -11.31 8.00
N ALA A 33 8.72 -12.54 8.18
CA ALA A 33 10.07 -12.78 8.69
C ALA A 33 11.07 -12.90 7.52
N PHE A 34 12.30 -12.40 7.69
CA PHE A 34 13.39 -12.61 6.72
C PHE A 34 14.65 -13.16 7.40
N PRO A 35 15.30 -14.23 6.87
CA PRO A 35 14.90 -15.00 5.69
C PRO A 35 13.58 -15.76 5.94
N GLY A 36 12.64 -15.60 5.01
CA GLY A 36 11.25 -16.03 5.17
C GLY A 36 10.92 -17.37 4.49
N PRO A 37 9.72 -17.92 4.73
CA PRO A 37 9.27 -19.25 4.30
C PRO A 37 9.33 -19.51 2.77
N ILE A 38 9.15 -20.78 2.42
CA ILE A 38 9.31 -21.45 1.11
C ILE A 38 8.61 -20.75 -0.08
N ASN A 39 7.57 -19.93 0.15
CA ASN A 39 6.79 -19.28 -0.90
C ASN A 39 7.22 -17.83 -1.16
N VAL A 40 8.27 -17.68 -1.98
CA VAL A 40 8.85 -16.39 -2.40
C VAL A 40 7.83 -15.50 -3.11
N ALA A 41 6.90 -16.09 -3.88
CA ALA A 41 5.89 -15.33 -4.61
C ALA A 41 4.91 -14.63 -3.65
N GLY A 42 4.46 -15.33 -2.60
CA GLY A 42 3.55 -14.73 -1.61
C GLY A 42 4.21 -13.59 -0.82
N GLN A 43 5.46 -13.77 -0.37
CA GLN A 43 6.22 -12.69 0.27
C GLN A 43 6.44 -11.49 -0.65
N SER A 44 6.76 -11.74 -1.93
CA SER A 44 6.95 -10.67 -2.92
C SER A 44 5.68 -9.87 -3.14
N LEU A 45 4.52 -10.53 -3.19
CA LEU A 45 3.23 -9.87 -3.30
C LEU A 45 2.89 -9.05 -2.04
N ILE A 46 3.20 -9.56 -0.84
CA ILE A 46 3.04 -8.80 0.40
C ILE A 46 3.92 -7.54 0.36
N ALA A 47 5.21 -7.68 0.06
CA ALA A 47 6.14 -6.55 -0.02
C ALA A 47 5.72 -5.50 -1.05
N LEU A 48 5.29 -5.95 -2.23
CA LEU A 48 4.79 -5.08 -3.28
C LEU A 48 3.49 -4.36 -2.85
N GLY A 49 2.56 -5.10 -2.24
CA GLY A 49 1.31 -4.55 -1.72
C GLY A 49 1.53 -3.47 -0.66
N LEU A 50 2.42 -3.74 0.30
CA LEU A 50 2.82 -2.78 1.32
C LEU A 50 3.49 -1.54 0.71
N THR A 51 4.29 -1.70 -0.33
CA THR A 51 4.92 -0.57 -1.05
C THR A 51 3.85 0.36 -1.64
N PHE A 52 2.84 -0.20 -2.32
CA PHE A 52 1.73 0.59 -2.85
C PHE A 52 0.92 1.29 -1.76
N ILE A 53 0.70 0.63 -0.63
CA ILE A 53 0.00 1.23 0.53
C ILE A 53 0.78 2.43 1.06
N VAL A 54 2.08 2.29 1.29
CA VAL A 54 2.94 3.38 1.80
C VAL A 54 2.94 4.56 0.84
N VAL A 55 3.13 4.30 -0.47
CA VAL A 55 3.10 5.35 -1.50
C VAL A 55 1.75 6.05 -1.55
N ALA A 56 0.64 5.30 -1.53
CA ALA A 56 -0.70 5.87 -1.55
C ALA A 56 -0.98 6.75 -0.32
N ILE A 57 -0.59 6.31 0.87
CA ILE A 57 -0.72 7.10 2.10
C ILE A 57 0.13 8.36 2.01
N GLY A 58 1.38 8.27 1.56
CA GLY A 58 2.25 9.44 1.39
C GLY A 58 1.64 10.49 0.45
N LEU A 59 1.08 10.06 -0.68
CA LEU A 59 0.40 10.94 -1.64
C LEU A 59 -0.89 11.55 -1.08
N LEU A 60 -1.65 10.79 -0.29
CA LEU A 60 -2.86 11.29 0.37
C LEU A 60 -2.53 12.36 1.42
N LEU A 61 -1.47 12.14 2.21
CA LEU A 61 -1.00 13.10 3.22
C LEU A 61 -0.46 14.38 2.58
N ALA A 62 0.38 14.26 1.56
CA ALA A 62 0.91 15.42 0.83
C ALA A 62 -0.24 16.26 0.22
N GLY A 63 -1.21 15.60 -0.42
CA GLY A 63 -2.38 16.28 -0.96
C GLY A 63 -3.34 16.84 0.10
N ALA A 64 -3.24 16.42 1.37
CA ALA A 64 -4.00 17.00 2.47
C ALA A 64 -3.29 18.24 3.04
N GLU A 65 -1.96 18.20 3.15
CA GLU A 65 -1.14 19.33 3.58
C GLU A 65 -1.31 20.53 2.63
N GLU A 66 -1.24 20.31 1.32
CA GLU A 66 -1.46 21.36 0.31
C GLU A 66 -2.82 22.07 0.47
N ARG A 67 -3.87 21.31 0.82
CA ARG A 67 -5.22 21.87 1.01
C ARG A 67 -5.34 22.66 2.31
N MET A 68 -4.62 22.23 3.34
CA MET A 68 -4.59 22.93 4.62
C MET A 68 -3.87 24.27 4.48
N THR A 69 -2.69 24.29 3.84
CA THR A 69 -1.96 25.52 3.57
C THR A 69 -2.79 26.49 2.72
N ALA A 70 -3.41 26.02 1.64
CA ALA A 70 -4.26 26.84 0.78
C ALA A 70 -5.55 27.36 1.45
N ALA A 71 -5.96 26.81 2.61
CA ALA A 71 -7.11 27.29 3.37
C ALA A 71 -6.74 28.30 4.46
N THR A 72 -5.46 28.41 4.79
CA THR A 72 -4.91 29.35 5.79
C THR A 72 -4.29 30.61 5.19
N GLU A 73 -4.02 30.61 3.89
CA GLU A 73 -3.63 31.79 3.10
C GLU A 73 -4.85 32.58 2.60
#